data_AF-A0A934KTX4-F1
#
_entry.id   AF-A0A934KTX4-F1
#
_cell.length_a   1.000
_cell.length_b   1.000
_cell.length_c   1.000
_cell.angle_alpha   90.00
_cell.angle_beta   90.00
_cell.angle_gamma   90.00
#
_symmetry.space_group_name_H-M   'P 1'
#
loop_
_entity.id
_entity.type
_entity.pdbx_description
1 polymer ?
#
loop_
_entity_poly.entity_id
_entity_poly.type
_entity_poly.pdbx_seq_one_letter_code
_entity_poly.pdbx_strand_id
1 'polypeptide(L)'
;MKNYFFLFTIGICLYGCSQVQRATDFITKPSARELYTRTLDTAGVSETLWNDAFQDAKANQLQVPIPFVIASQSFKDKAIALAYNITLEKGSIFKLIVEKNIDSGLVFIDFFELDTDSTLLKKPLVSNDWKTDSISYTVERSGAYKVVIQPELRDSLMFTAKMYTQPSFTFPVSGKGNAAIGSFWGMARDGGKRSHEGIDIFAKRGSPAIAATDGFISFTGNKGLGGKQVWLKNGLWGQSLYYAHLDSIIVSKGARVKKGDTLGLVGNTGNARTTRPHLHFGIYTRLGAINPLPFVEKQDVPVSKHKVSFDKALTKLKSNQLRTGPDIRYMELTNLPRHQEVAVLGKTHQWYHVRVADSLEGFINQSLLQK
;
A
#
# COMPACT_ATOMS: atom_id res chain seq x y z
N MET A 1 1.09 -52.39 -52.45
CA MET A 1 1.87 -51.29 -53.02
C MET A 1 2.28 -50.34 -51.90
N LYS A 2 3.59 -50.29 -51.65
CA LYS A 2 4.43 -49.29 -50.94
C LYS A 2 3.83 -48.39 -49.82
N ASN A 3 4.42 -48.54 -48.62
CA ASN A 3 5.05 -47.53 -47.73
C ASN A 3 4.39 -46.13 -47.64
N TYR A 4 4.24 -45.51 -46.46
CA TYR A 4 5.31 -45.14 -45.53
C TYR A 4 4.87 -45.05 -44.07
N PHE A 5 5.67 -45.67 -43.21
CA PHE A 5 5.79 -45.42 -41.78
C PHE A 5 6.38 -44.01 -41.58
N PHE A 6 5.65 -43.08 -40.94
CA PHE A 6 6.23 -41.83 -40.45
C PHE A 6 6.59 -42.02 -38.98
N LEU A 7 7.85 -42.43 -38.75
CA LEU A 7 8.49 -42.38 -37.44
C LEU A 7 8.69 -40.91 -37.07
N PHE A 8 7.88 -40.38 -36.15
CA PHE A 8 8.19 -39.15 -35.46
C PHE A 8 9.32 -39.44 -34.47
N THR A 9 10.56 -39.25 -34.93
CA THR A 9 11.72 -39.23 -34.05
C THR A 9 11.61 -37.95 -33.23
N ILE A 10 11.19 -38.07 -31.98
CA ILE A 10 11.33 -37.01 -30.98
C ILE A 10 12.83 -36.84 -30.77
N GLY A 11 13.41 -35.85 -31.45
CA GLY A 11 14.76 -35.39 -31.17
C GLY A 11 14.76 -34.81 -29.75
N ILE A 12 15.31 -35.57 -28.81
CA ILE A 12 15.69 -35.07 -27.49
C ILE A 12 16.81 -34.06 -27.75
N CYS A 13 16.42 -32.80 -27.96
CA CYS A 13 17.35 -31.70 -27.90
C CYS A 13 17.89 -31.65 -26.47
N LEU A 14 19.19 -31.91 -26.33
CA LEU A 14 19.97 -31.61 -25.14
C LEU A 14 20.01 -30.09 -24.99
N TYR A 15 18.90 -29.50 -24.55
CA TYR A 15 18.83 -28.10 -24.19
C TYR A 15 19.69 -27.90 -22.95
N GLY A 16 20.70 -27.04 -23.06
CA GLY A 16 21.50 -26.64 -21.91
C GLY A 16 20.60 -26.13 -20.80
N CYS A 17 20.86 -26.54 -19.56
CA CYS A 17 20.05 -26.23 -18.37
C CYS A 17 19.72 -24.72 -18.27
N SER A 18 20.64 -23.85 -18.71
CA SER A 18 20.47 -22.39 -18.73
C SER A 18 19.41 -21.88 -19.73
N GLN A 19 19.23 -22.53 -20.89
CA GLN A 19 18.21 -22.15 -21.85
C GLN A 19 16.82 -22.63 -21.42
N VAL A 20 16.73 -23.83 -20.84
CA VAL A 20 15.50 -24.34 -20.23
C VAL A 20 15.05 -23.43 -19.09
N GLN A 21 15.98 -22.99 -18.24
CA GLN A 21 15.64 -22.10 -17.13
C GLN A 21 15.18 -20.71 -17.57
N ARG A 22 15.80 -20.13 -18.60
CA ARG A 22 15.32 -18.87 -19.20
C ARG A 22 13.93 -19.01 -19.80
N ALA A 23 13.65 -20.12 -20.47
CA ALA A 23 12.33 -20.40 -21.02
C ALA A 23 11.27 -20.56 -19.91
N THR A 24 11.63 -21.27 -18.83
CA THR A 24 10.78 -21.40 -17.64
C THR A 24 10.53 -20.05 -16.98
N ASP A 25 11.56 -19.24 -16.74
CA ASP A 25 11.43 -17.92 -16.09
C ASP A 25 10.62 -16.92 -16.93
N PHE A 26 10.67 -17.02 -18.26
CA PHE A 26 9.81 -16.24 -19.14
C PHE A 26 8.32 -16.57 -18.93
N ILE A 27 8.02 -17.84 -18.61
CA ILE A 27 6.66 -18.33 -18.38
C ILE A 27 6.21 -18.06 -16.94
N THR A 28 7.05 -18.41 -15.96
CA THR A 28 6.69 -18.37 -14.53
C THR A 28 6.86 -16.99 -13.91
N LYS A 29 7.71 -16.13 -14.50
CA LYS A 29 8.04 -14.79 -14.00
C LYS A 29 8.33 -14.79 -12.50
N PRO A 30 9.39 -15.51 -12.07
CA PRO A 30 9.68 -15.66 -10.66
C PRO A 30 9.92 -14.30 -10.00
N SER A 31 9.60 -14.20 -8.71
CA SER A 31 9.87 -12.98 -7.94
C SER A 31 11.37 -12.76 -7.77
N ALA A 32 11.75 -11.53 -7.39
CA ALA A 32 13.13 -11.25 -7.02
C ALA A 32 13.63 -12.21 -5.92
N ARG A 33 12.78 -12.52 -4.94
CA ARG A 33 13.11 -13.45 -3.86
C ARG A 33 13.39 -14.87 -4.38
N GLU A 34 12.51 -15.39 -5.24
CA GLU A 34 12.64 -16.75 -5.80
C GLU A 34 13.92 -16.91 -6.62
N LEU A 35 14.31 -15.87 -7.35
CA LEU A 35 15.57 -15.86 -8.09
C LEU A 35 16.80 -15.89 -7.16
N TYR A 36 16.70 -15.34 -5.94
CA TYR A 36 17.82 -15.15 -5.03
C TYR A 36 18.09 -16.40 -4.23
N THR A 37 17.02 -17.07 -3.80
CA THR A 37 17.09 -18.40 -3.19
C THR A 37 17.92 -19.35 -4.07
N ARG A 38 17.70 -19.37 -5.39
CA ARG A 38 18.48 -20.20 -6.33
C ARG A 38 19.99 -19.93 -6.31
N THR A 39 20.40 -18.71 -5.94
CA THR A 39 21.82 -18.35 -5.83
C THR A 39 22.44 -18.81 -4.50
N LEU A 40 21.64 -18.92 -3.44
CA LEU A 40 22.09 -19.35 -2.12
C LEU A 40 22.43 -20.84 -2.08
N ASP A 41 21.65 -21.68 -2.78
CA ASP A 41 21.82 -23.13 -2.84
C ASP A 41 23.20 -23.55 -3.37
N THR A 42 23.80 -22.72 -4.21
CA THR A 42 25.10 -22.99 -4.83
C THR A 42 26.31 -22.57 -3.98
N ALA A 43 26.10 -21.84 -2.88
CA ALA A 43 27.17 -21.19 -2.11
C ALA A 43 27.48 -21.83 -0.74
N GLY A 44 26.74 -22.84 -0.30
CA GLY A 44 27.00 -23.56 0.96
C GLY A 44 26.74 -22.77 2.26
N VAL A 45 26.06 -21.62 2.19
CA VAL A 45 25.62 -20.81 3.35
C VAL A 45 24.10 -20.60 3.31
N SER A 46 23.45 -20.95 4.42
CA SER A 46 22.25 -20.34 5.03
C SER A 46 20.97 -20.06 4.19
N GLU A 47 20.69 -20.81 3.12
CA GLU A 47 19.36 -20.78 2.47
C GLU A 47 18.24 -20.98 3.51
N THR A 48 18.41 -21.98 4.38
CA THR A 48 17.52 -22.26 5.52
C THR A 48 17.39 -21.05 6.45
N LEU A 49 18.50 -20.47 6.93
CA LEU A 49 18.48 -19.29 7.80
C LEU A 49 17.73 -18.09 7.19
N TRP A 50 17.94 -17.86 5.89
CA TRP A 50 17.30 -16.76 5.19
C TRP A 50 15.82 -17.01 4.95
N ASN A 51 15.44 -18.25 4.63
CA ASN A 51 14.05 -18.65 4.53
C ASN A 51 13.34 -18.64 5.89
N ASP A 52 13.98 -19.08 6.96
CA ASP A 52 13.42 -19.10 8.31
C ASP A 52 13.14 -17.68 8.80
N ALA A 53 14.09 -16.76 8.64
CA ALA A 53 13.88 -15.34 8.99
C ALA A 53 12.67 -14.74 8.24
N PHE A 54 12.44 -15.15 6.99
CA PHE A 54 11.25 -14.75 6.24
C PHE A 54 9.97 -15.33 6.85
N GLN A 55 9.95 -16.63 7.17
CA GLN A 55 8.77 -17.26 7.77
C GLN A 55 8.45 -16.70 9.16
N ASP A 56 9.45 -16.49 9.99
CA ASP A 56 9.30 -15.91 11.32
C ASP A 56 8.70 -14.49 11.26
N ALA A 57 9.25 -13.64 10.39
CA ALA A 57 8.70 -12.31 10.17
C ALA A 57 7.26 -12.40 9.63
N LYS A 58 7.00 -13.30 8.67
CA LYS A 58 5.66 -13.48 8.11
C LYS A 58 4.64 -13.93 9.17
N ALA A 59 5.06 -14.71 10.16
CA ALA A 59 4.23 -15.18 11.27
C ALA A 59 3.97 -14.12 12.35
N ASN A 60 4.80 -13.06 12.44
CA ASN A 60 4.62 -12.00 13.43
C ASN A 60 3.28 -11.25 13.23
N GLN A 61 2.81 -10.56 14.27
CA GLN A 61 1.57 -9.77 14.24
C GLN A 61 1.81 -8.27 14.43
N LEU A 62 3.01 -7.79 14.06
CA LEU A 62 3.35 -6.38 14.22
C LEU A 62 2.50 -5.52 13.32
N GLN A 63 2.10 -4.35 13.81
CA GLN A 63 1.22 -3.42 13.12
C GLN A 63 1.89 -2.05 13.02
N VAL A 64 1.78 -1.43 11.84
CA VAL A 64 2.29 -0.08 11.60
C VAL A 64 1.22 0.78 10.94
N PRO A 65 1.22 2.10 11.18
CA PRO A 65 0.29 2.99 10.50
C PRO A 65 0.68 3.15 9.02
N ILE A 66 -0.16 3.84 8.24
CA ILE A 66 0.21 4.35 6.91
C ILE A 66 -0.10 5.85 6.90
N PRO A 67 0.85 6.73 6.53
CA PRO A 67 2.20 6.43 6.04
C PRO A 67 3.17 5.95 7.15
N PHE A 68 4.22 5.22 6.76
CA PHE A 68 5.23 4.70 7.66
C PHE A 68 6.61 4.60 7.01
N VAL A 69 7.65 4.77 7.82
CA VAL A 69 9.04 4.63 7.38
C VAL A 69 9.85 3.88 8.43
N ILE A 70 10.74 3.01 7.97
CA ILE A 70 11.70 2.32 8.86
C ILE A 70 13.07 2.21 8.19
N ALA A 71 14.11 2.52 8.95
CA ALA A 71 15.50 2.29 8.57
C ALA A 71 16.00 0.97 9.17
N SER A 72 16.83 0.24 8.42
CA SER A 72 17.39 -1.05 8.81
C SER A 72 18.74 -1.30 8.11
N GLN A 73 19.39 -2.41 8.44
CA GLN A 73 20.65 -2.83 7.84
C GLN A 73 20.72 -4.36 7.72
N SER A 74 21.37 -4.86 6.68
CA SER A 74 21.66 -6.27 6.52
C SER A 74 22.95 -6.69 7.23
N PHE A 75 23.10 -8.00 7.38
CA PHE A 75 24.30 -8.64 7.91
C PHE A 75 24.58 -9.90 7.09
N LYS A 76 25.85 -10.24 6.91
CA LYS A 76 26.23 -11.44 6.15
C LYS A 76 25.89 -12.73 6.88
N ASP A 77 26.18 -12.78 8.18
CA ASP A 77 26.03 -14.00 8.99
C ASP A 77 24.72 -14.04 9.80
N LYS A 78 23.82 -13.09 9.55
CA LYS A 78 22.52 -12.99 10.23
C LYS A 78 21.43 -12.57 9.25
N ALA A 79 20.52 -13.49 8.97
CA ALA A 79 19.33 -13.16 8.20
C ALA A 79 18.35 -12.32 9.03
N ILE A 80 17.82 -11.27 8.41
CA ILE A 80 16.72 -10.48 8.97
C ILE A 80 15.60 -10.41 7.94
N ALA A 81 14.37 -10.26 8.41
CA ALA A 81 13.24 -9.83 7.60
C ALA A 81 12.37 -8.92 8.48
N LEU A 82 11.79 -7.90 7.87
CA LEU A 82 10.87 -6.98 8.51
C LEU A 82 9.49 -7.28 7.96
N ALA A 83 8.51 -7.51 8.83
CA ALA A 83 7.15 -7.72 8.39
C ALA A 83 6.15 -6.95 9.25
N TYR A 84 5.14 -6.40 8.58
CA TYR A 84 4.14 -5.56 9.21
C TYR A 84 2.77 -5.80 8.62
N ASN A 85 1.76 -5.83 9.49
CA ASN A 85 0.37 -5.74 9.14
C ASN A 85 -0.01 -4.27 8.98
N ILE A 86 -0.68 -3.94 7.89
CA ILE A 86 -1.18 -2.60 7.57
C ILE A 86 -2.64 -2.68 7.16
N THR A 87 -3.40 -1.64 7.47
CA THR A 87 -4.79 -1.50 7.01
C THR A 87 -4.83 -0.56 5.83
N LEU A 88 -5.47 -0.98 4.74
CA LEU A 88 -5.63 -0.18 3.53
C LEU A 88 -7.10 -0.06 3.16
N GLU A 89 -7.45 1.06 2.53
CA GLU A 89 -8.80 1.30 2.04
C GLU A 89 -8.87 1.19 0.52
N LYS A 90 -9.95 0.59 0.04
CA LYS A 90 -10.27 0.49 -1.38
C LYS A 90 -10.18 1.85 -2.06
N GLY A 91 -9.56 1.88 -3.23
CA GLY A 91 -9.41 3.08 -4.04
C GLY A 91 -8.11 3.84 -3.82
N SER A 92 -7.33 3.47 -2.80
CA SER A 92 -5.96 3.94 -2.66
C SER A 92 -5.01 3.08 -3.51
N ILE A 93 -3.86 3.65 -3.88
CA ILE A 93 -2.72 2.94 -4.47
C ILE A 93 -1.66 2.84 -3.38
N PHE A 94 -1.40 1.65 -2.87
CA PHE A 94 -0.30 1.39 -1.95
C PHE A 94 1.04 1.46 -2.67
N LYS A 95 1.99 2.15 -2.05
CA LYS A 95 3.37 2.29 -2.50
C LYS A 95 4.31 1.85 -1.40
N LEU A 96 5.28 1.03 -1.77
CA LEU A 96 6.44 0.77 -0.93
C LEU A 96 7.69 0.98 -1.77
N ILE A 97 8.60 1.81 -1.25
CA ILE A 97 9.89 2.11 -1.87
C ILE A 97 10.98 1.85 -0.85
N VAL A 98 12.04 1.18 -1.26
CA VAL A 98 13.24 0.95 -0.46
C VAL A 98 14.39 1.77 -1.04
N GLU A 99 14.94 2.65 -0.23
CA GLU A 99 16.16 3.40 -0.54
C GLU A 99 17.35 2.72 0.11
N LYS A 100 18.46 2.56 -0.60
CA LYS A 100 19.65 1.85 -0.13
C LYS A 100 20.89 2.74 -0.19
N ASN A 101 21.89 2.45 0.61
CA ASN A 101 23.21 3.09 0.51
C ASN A 101 24.08 2.51 -0.63
N ILE A 102 23.76 1.30 -1.11
CA ILE A 102 24.50 0.59 -2.15
C ILE A 102 23.51 0.16 -3.23
N ASP A 103 23.69 0.64 -4.46
CA ASP A 103 22.76 0.37 -5.58
C ASP A 103 22.72 -1.12 -5.95
N SER A 104 23.86 -1.81 -5.92
CA SER A 104 23.95 -3.26 -6.14
C SER A 104 23.40 -4.09 -4.99
N GLY A 105 22.97 -3.46 -3.89
CA GLY A 105 22.30 -4.12 -2.78
C GLY A 105 20.99 -4.73 -3.22
N LEU A 106 20.61 -5.90 -2.73
CA LEU A 106 19.29 -6.48 -3.04
C LEU A 106 18.37 -6.41 -1.81
N VAL A 107 17.14 -5.96 -2.05
CA VAL A 107 16.05 -6.02 -1.09
C VAL A 107 14.82 -6.60 -1.78
N PHE A 108 14.19 -7.55 -1.11
CA PHE A 108 13.04 -8.28 -1.59
C PHE A 108 11.80 -7.82 -0.83
N ILE A 109 10.73 -7.58 -1.56
CA ILE A 109 9.46 -7.07 -1.06
C ILE A 109 8.38 -8.03 -1.49
N ASP A 110 7.62 -8.54 -0.54
CA ASP A 110 6.43 -9.35 -0.77
C ASP A 110 5.22 -8.73 -0.08
N PHE A 111 4.11 -8.63 -0.81
CA PHE A 111 2.88 -8.02 -0.31
C PHE A 111 1.72 -9.01 -0.40
N PHE A 112 1.04 -9.23 0.71
CA PHE A 112 0.01 -10.25 0.88
C PHE A 112 -1.30 -9.61 1.34
N GLU A 113 -2.42 -10.14 0.87
CA GLU A 113 -3.72 -9.93 1.51
C GLU A 113 -3.82 -10.86 2.72
N LEU A 114 -4.25 -10.33 3.86
CA LEU A 114 -4.54 -11.15 5.03
C LEU A 114 -5.99 -11.61 4.94
N ASP A 115 -6.17 -12.91 4.67
CA ASP A 115 -7.46 -13.58 4.75
C ASP A 115 -7.73 -13.93 6.21
N THR A 116 -8.89 -13.54 6.75
CA THR A 116 -9.25 -13.82 8.16
C THR A 116 -9.48 -15.30 8.42
N ASP A 117 -9.71 -16.08 7.36
CA ASP A 117 -10.25 -17.44 7.47
C ASP A 117 -9.22 -18.53 7.17
N SER A 118 -7.95 -18.16 6.93
CA SER A 118 -6.90 -19.13 6.60
C SER A 118 -5.58 -18.80 7.27
N THR A 119 -5.00 -19.81 7.94
CA THR A 119 -3.62 -19.81 8.43
C THR A 119 -2.60 -20.00 7.30
N LEU A 120 -3.06 -20.26 6.07
CA LEU A 120 -2.22 -20.40 4.88
C LEU A 120 -2.11 -19.07 4.16
N LEU A 121 -0.97 -18.40 4.32
CA LEU A 121 -0.65 -17.23 3.51
C LEU A 121 -0.52 -17.65 2.03
N LYS A 122 -1.44 -17.16 1.20
CA LYS A 122 -1.46 -17.31 -0.26
C LYS A 122 -0.15 -16.78 -0.89
N LYS A 123 0.02 -17.02 -2.20
CA LYS A 123 1.05 -16.32 -3.00
C LYS A 123 0.92 -14.79 -2.83
N PRO A 124 2.04 -14.05 -2.85
CA PRO A 124 1.99 -12.59 -2.75
C PRO A 124 1.12 -12.01 -3.88
N LEU A 125 0.36 -10.97 -3.56
CA LEU A 125 -0.40 -10.17 -4.52
C LEU A 125 0.54 -9.44 -5.48
N VAL A 126 1.66 -8.96 -4.95
CA VAL A 126 2.74 -8.34 -5.71
C VAL A 126 4.06 -8.56 -4.98
N SER A 127 5.11 -8.78 -5.75
CA SER A 127 6.49 -8.77 -5.30
C SER A 127 7.31 -7.88 -6.23
N ASN A 128 8.44 -7.37 -5.75
CA ASN A 128 9.33 -6.60 -6.62
C ASN A 128 10.08 -7.50 -7.62
N ASP A 129 10.42 -6.90 -8.76
CA ASP A 129 11.40 -7.47 -9.70
C ASP A 129 12.81 -7.23 -9.18
N TRP A 130 13.76 -8.06 -9.60
CA TRP A 130 15.19 -7.98 -9.26
C TRP A 130 15.82 -6.60 -9.50
N LYS A 131 15.28 -5.83 -10.46
CA LYS A 131 15.78 -4.49 -10.83
C LYS A 131 15.07 -3.35 -10.12
N THR A 132 14.08 -3.65 -9.28
CA THR A 132 13.21 -2.63 -8.69
C THR A 132 13.22 -2.75 -7.19
N ASP A 133 13.45 -1.65 -6.48
CA ASP A 133 13.37 -1.58 -5.02
C ASP A 133 12.00 -1.05 -4.56
N SER A 134 10.94 -1.35 -5.31
CA SER A 134 9.61 -0.82 -5.02
C SER A 134 8.50 -1.71 -5.53
N ILE A 135 7.33 -1.57 -4.90
CA ILE A 135 6.07 -2.14 -5.38
C ILE A 135 4.98 -1.08 -5.42
N SER A 136 3.97 -1.34 -6.25
CA SER A 136 2.77 -0.53 -6.36
C SER A 136 1.56 -1.45 -6.49
N TYR A 137 0.52 -1.21 -5.70
CA TYR A 137 -0.69 -2.03 -5.72
C TYR A 137 -1.95 -1.18 -5.59
N THR A 138 -2.89 -1.32 -6.53
CA THR A 138 -4.21 -0.70 -6.41
C THR A 138 -5.05 -1.52 -5.44
N VAL A 139 -5.51 -0.88 -4.37
CA VAL A 139 -6.26 -1.54 -3.31
C VAL A 139 -7.70 -1.76 -3.78
N GLU A 140 -8.03 -3.01 -4.11
CA GLU A 140 -9.35 -3.40 -4.61
C GLU A 140 -10.37 -3.69 -3.49
N ARG A 141 -9.88 -4.05 -2.30
CA ARG A 141 -10.67 -4.37 -1.11
C ARG A 141 -10.12 -3.63 0.10
N SER A 142 -10.98 -3.01 0.89
CA SER A 142 -10.55 -2.48 2.19
C SER A 142 -10.28 -3.64 3.14
N GLY A 143 -9.17 -3.61 3.87
CA GLY A 143 -8.82 -4.69 4.78
C GLY A 143 -7.38 -4.64 5.27
N ALA A 144 -6.99 -5.74 5.94
CA ALA A 144 -5.64 -5.93 6.42
C ALA A 144 -4.76 -6.59 5.35
N TYR A 145 -3.54 -6.11 5.26
CA TYR A 145 -2.50 -6.60 4.36
C TYR A 145 -1.23 -6.82 5.15
N LYS A 146 -0.35 -7.68 4.64
CA LYS A 146 0.97 -7.91 5.21
C LYS A 146 2.04 -7.57 4.19
N VAL A 147 3.01 -6.81 4.63
CA VAL A 147 4.25 -6.55 3.89
C VAL A 147 5.38 -7.34 4.53
N VAL A 148 6.27 -7.89 3.72
CA VAL A 148 7.56 -8.44 4.15
C VAL A 148 8.66 -7.78 3.34
N ILE A 149 9.72 -7.34 4.02
CA ILE A 149 10.89 -6.67 3.45
C ILE A 149 12.11 -7.43 3.95
N GLN A 150 12.87 -8.02 3.04
CA GLN A 150 14.00 -8.87 3.37
C GLN A 150 15.23 -8.43 2.56
N PRO A 151 16.35 -8.05 3.18
CA PRO A 151 17.59 -7.81 2.45
C PRO A 151 18.28 -9.13 2.07
N GLU A 152 19.20 -9.07 1.12
CA GLU A 152 20.19 -10.12 0.88
C GLU A 152 21.13 -10.33 2.08
N LEU A 153 21.85 -11.46 2.07
CA LEU A 153 22.92 -11.77 3.03
C LEU A 153 24.19 -11.04 2.62
N ARG A 154 24.26 -9.77 2.99
CA ARG A 154 25.41 -8.89 2.73
C ARG A 154 25.76 -8.12 4.00
N ASP A 155 27.02 -7.82 4.21
CA ASP A 155 27.40 -6.89 5.27
C ASP A 155 27.15 -5.43 4.85
N SER A 156 26.63 -4.64 5.80
CA SER A 156 26.57 -3.17 5.68
C SER A 156 25.66 -2.61 4.57
N LEU A 157 24.68 -3.36 4.06
CA LEU A 157 23.61 -2.78 3.24
C LEU A 157 22.61 -2.08 4.18
N MET A 158 22.69 -0.74 4.25
CA MET A 158 21.71 0.07 4.94
C MET A 158 20.55 0.39 4.00
N PHE A 159 19.33 0.25 4.49
CA PHE A 159 18.14 0.56 3.70
C PHE A 159 17.06 1.27 4.51
N THR A 160 16.21 2.02 3.82
CA THR A 160 15.04 2.71 4.38
C THR A 160 13.82 2.35 3.56
N ALA A 161 12.86 1.67 4.18
CA ALA A 161 11.58 1.36 3.56
C ALA A 161 10.55 2.44 3.88
N LYS A 162 9.93 3.01 2.85
CA LYS A 162 8.86 4.01 2.91
C LYS A 162 7.57 3.40 2.38
N MET A 163 6.53 3.42 3.20
CA MET A 163 5.21 2.89 2.90
C MET A 163 4.17 3.99 2.99
N TYR A 164 3.38 4.18 1.95
CA TYR A 164 2.38 5.24 1.87
C TYR A 164 1.31 4.90 0.84
N THR A 165 0.22 5.67 0.81
CA THR A 165 -0.78 5.58 -0.24
C THR A 165 -0.78 6.80 -1.15
N GLN A 166 -1.23 6.59 -2.38
CA GLN A 166 -1.55 7.64 -3.34
C GLN A 166 -3.00 7.51 -3.79
N PRO A 167 -3.65 8.62 -4.18
CA PRO A 167 -5.00 8.56 -4.71
C PRO A 167 -5.02 7.89 -6.09
N SER A 168 -6.03 7.05 -6.35
CA SER A 168 -6.24 6.48 -7.70
C SER A 168 -6.89 7.46 -8.67
N PHE A 169 -7.55 8.50 -8.16
CA PHE A 169 -8.19 9.56 -8.93
C PHE A 169 -7.55 10.92 -8.69
N THR A 170 -7.68 11.80 -9.69
CA THR A 170 -7.33 13.22 -9.52
C THR A 170 -8.36 13.91 -8.63
N PHE A 171 -7.90 14.87 -7.82
CA PHE A 171 -8.78 15.67 -6.98
C PHE A 171 -9.84 16.40 -7.83
N PRO A 172 -11.14 16.31 -7.52
CA PRO A 172 -12.22 16.66 -8.46
C PRO A 172 -12.53 18.17 -8.56
N VAL A 173 -11.72 19.03 -7.93
CA VAL A 173 -11.80 20.49 -8.06
C VAL A 173 -10.41 21.02 -8.40
N SER A 174 -10.32 21.76 -9.51
CA SER A 174 -9.04 22.28 -10.01
C SER A 174 -8.35 23.18 -8.97
N GLY A 175 -7.06 22.97 -8.75
CA GLY A 175 -6.24 23.74 -7.80
C GLY A 175 -6.58 23.53 -6.31
N LYS A 176 -7.37 22.50 -5.98
CA LYS A 176 -7.68 22.12 -4.58
C LYS A 176 -7.02 20.80 -4.21
N GLY A 177 -7.00 20.52 -2.90
CA GLY A 177 -6.50 19.28 -2.30
C GLY A 177 -7.15 19.05 -0.94
N ASN A 178 -6.60 18.16 -0.13
CA ASN A 178 -7.21 17.66 1.11
C ASN A 178 -7.78 18.76 2.03
N ALA A 179 -7.08 19.89 2.18
CA ALA A 179 -7.52 21.00 3.04
C ALA A 179 -8.86 21.66 2.61
N ALA A 180 -9.33 21.40 1.40
CA ALA A 180 -10.64 21.87 0.92
C ALA A 180 -11.81 20.96 1.32
N ILE A 181 -11.54 19.74 1.80
CA ILE A 181 -12.57 18.81 2.26
C ILE A 181 -13.05 19.28 3.63
N GLY A 182 -14.33 19.66 3.73
CA GLY A 182 -14.92 20.18 4.97
C GLY A 182 -16.08 19.34 5.52
N SER A 183 -16.58 18.36 4.76
CA SER A 183 -17.52 17.36 5.25
C SER A 183 -17.15 15.99 4.70
N PHE A 184 -17.11 15.00 5.58
CA PHE A 184 -16.57 13.67 5.29
C PHE A 184 -17.67 12.62 5.16
N TRP A 185 -17.29 11.50 4.56
CA TRP A 185 -18.11 10.29 4.49
C TRP A 185 -18.64 9.90 5.88
N GLY A 186 -19.87 9.42 5.95
CA GLY A 186 -20.43 8.91 7.20
C GLY A 186 -21.08 9.98 8.10
N MET A 187 -20.74 11.27 7.92
CA MET A 187 -21.26 12.36 8.76
C MET A 187 -22.79 12.43 8.73
N ALA A 188 -23.39 12.76 9.88
CA ALA A 188 -24.84 12.88 10.01
C ALA A 188 -25.41 14.00 9.13
N ARG A 189 -26.58 13.74 8.56
CA ARG A 189 -27.30 14.65 7.67
C ARG A 189 -28.80 14.61 8.01
N ASP A 190 -29.52 15.69 7.71
CA ASP A 190 -30.93 15.86 8.07
C ASP A 190 -31.26 15.56 9.53
N GLY A 191 -30.43 16.06 10.45
CA GLY A 191 -30.61 15.79 11.88
C GLY A 191 -30.40 14.31 12.26
N GLY A 192 -29.57 13.58 11.52
CA GLY A 192 -29.23 12.18 11.79
C GLY A 192 -30.04 11.15 11.02
N LYS A 193 -30.98 11.57 10.17
CA LYS A 193 -31.84 10.66 9.39
C LYS A 193 -31.12 10.00 8.21
N ARG A 194 -30.05 10.61 7.70
CA ARG A 194 -29.22 10.03 6.64
C ARG A 194 -27.73 10.16 6.99
N SER A 195 -26.93 9.29 6.40
CA SER A 195 -25.47 9.41 6.41
C SER A 195 -24.98 10.12 5.15
N HIS A 196 -23.86 10.82 5.23
CA HIS A 196 -23.25 11.49 4.10
C HIS A 196 -22.55 10.49 3.17
N GLU A 197 -23.13 10.25 1.99
CA GLU A 197 -22.62 9.34 0.96
C GLU A 197 -21.59 9.98 0.02
N GLY A 198 -20.72 10.84 0.55
CA GLY A 198 -19.72 11.53 -0.24
C GLY A 198 -18.75 12.34 0.61
N ILE A 199 -18.05 13.26 -0.04
CA ILE A 199 -17.26 14.32 0.60
C ILE A 199 -17.69 15.68 0.02
N ASP A 200 -17.69 16.71 0.86
CA ASP A 200 -17.95 18.09 0.41
C ASP A 200 -16.64 18.86 0.33
N ILE A 201 -16.33 19.34 -0.87
CA ILE A 201 -15.10 20.06 -1.20
C ILE A 201 -15.43 21.53 -1.41
N PHE A 202 -15.03 22.37 -0.45
CA PHE A 202 -15.33 23.80 -0.47
C PHE A 202 -14.42 24.55 -1.45
N ALA A 203 -15.04 25.35 -2.31
CA ALA A 203 -14.34 26.21 -3.25
C ALA A 203 -15.19 27.44 -3.59
N LYS A 204 -14.58 28.46 -4.21
CA LYS A 204 -15.34 29.64 -4.65
C LYS A 204 -16.37 29.20 -5.70
N ARG A 205 -17.57 29.81 -5.71
CA ARG A 205 -18.52 29.63 -6.81
C ARG A 205 -17.81 29.92 -8.13
N GLY A 206 -18.04 29.10 -9.15
CA GLY A 206 -17.37 29.22 -10.44
C GLY A 206 -16.03 28.46 -10.53
N SER A 207 -15.53 27.86 -9.43
CA SER A 207 -14.32 27.03 -9.50
C SER A 207 -14.55 25.81 -10.40
N PRO A 208 -13.60 25.40 -11.26
CA PRO A 208 -13.78 24.24 -12.13
C PRO A 208 -13.89 22.93 -11.34
N ALA A 209 -15.03 22.23 -11.49
CA ALA A 209 -15.17 20.84 -11.10
C ALA A 209 -14.73 19.96 -12.28
N ILE A 210 -13.75 19.10 -12.05
CA ILE A 210 -13.03 18.37 -13.10
C ILE A 210 -13.25 16.85 -13.02
N ALA A 211 -13.13 16.18 -14.16
CA ALA A 211 -13.15 14.73 -14.25
C ALA A 211 -12.02 14.11 -13.43
N ALA A 212 -12.36 13.31 -12.42
CA ALA A 212 -11.40 12.69 -11.53
C ALA A 212 -10.70 11.49 -12.18
N THR A 213 -11.32 10.92 -13.22
CA THR A 213 -10.84 9.79 -14.03
C THR A 213 -11.35 9.92 -15.46
N ASP A 214 -10.74 9.18 -16.38
CA ASP A 214 -11.25 8.99 -17.74
C ASP A 214 -12.62 8.31 -17.70
N GLY A 215 -13.49 8.63 -18.67
CA GLY A 215 -14.79 7.99 -18.74
C GLY A 215 -15.75 8.61 -19.71
N PHE A 216 -17.04 8.42 -19.43
CA PHE A 216 -18.13 9.07 -20.17
C PHE A 216 -19.21 9.58 -19.23
N ILE A 217 -19.93 10.60 -19.66
CA ILE A 217 -20.99 11.22 -18.89
C ILE A 217 -22.28 10.42 -19.05
N SER A 218 -22.72 9.75 -17.98
CA SER A 218 -23.93 8.93 -17.98
C SER A 218 -25.20 9.76 -17.78
N PHE A 219 -25.10 10.88 -17.06
CA PHE A 219 -26.20 11.79 -16.80
C PHE A 219 -25.71 13.21 -16.53
N THR A 220 -26.47 14.20 -16.99
CA THR A 220 -26.41 15.58 -16.52
C THR A 220 -27.82 16.15 -16.36
N GLY A 221 -28.03 17.08 -15.45
CA GLY A 221 -29.31 17.76 -15.29
C GLY A 221 -29.45 18.49 -13.96
N ASN A 222 -30.57 19.21 -13.79
CA ASN A 222 -30.95 19.82 -12.52
C ASN A 222 -32.09 19.01 -11.89
N LYS A 223 -31.80 18.20 -10.86
CA LYS A 223 -32.79 17.27 -10.29
C LYS A 223 -32.54 16.99 -8.80
N GLY A 224 -33.63 16.86 -8.05
CA GLY A 224 -33.61 16.34 -6.68
C GLY A 224 -32.75 17.17 -5.73
N LEU A 225 -32.21 16.50 -4.71
CA LEU A 225 -31.37 17.14 -3.69
C LEU A 225 -30.04 17.68 -4.24
N GLY A 226 -29.50 17.02 -5.27
CA GLY A 226 -28.22 17.40 -5.90
C GLY A 226 -28.25 18.72 -6.66
N GLY A 227 -29.43 19.20 -7.06
CA GLY A 227 -29.53 20.35 -7.95
C GLY A 227 -28.90 20.05 -9.30
N LYS A 228 -28.05 20.96 -9.80
CA LYS A 228 -27.28 20.73 -11.02
C LYS A 228 -26.19 19.71 -10.74
N GLN A 229 -26.21 18.62 -11.49
CA GLN A 229 -25.34 17.47 -11.26
C GLN A 229 -24.81 16.85 -12.55
N VAL A 230 -23.65 16.21 -12.42
CA VAL A 230 -23.01 15.39 -13.45
C VAL A 230 -22.71 14.02 -12.86
N TRP A 231 -23.00 12.97 -13.61
CA TRP A 231 -22.57 11.61 -13.32
C TRP A 231 -21.57 11.16 -14.38
N LEU A 232 -20.35 10.84 -13.94
CA LEU A 232 -19.27 10.32 -14.76
C LEU A 232 -19.12 8.83 -14.49
N LYS A 233 -19.06 8.02 -15.54
CA LYS A 233 -18.85 6.58 -15.43
C LYS A 233 -17.43 6.19 -15.84
N ASN A 234 -16.68 5.59 -14.92
CA ASN A 234 -15.30 5.15 -15.11
C ASN A 234 -15.24 3.79 -15.85
N GLY A 235 -15.60 3.80 -17.14
CA GLY A 235 -15.73 2.59 -17.95
C GLY A 235 -17.08 1.87 -17.79
N LEU A 236 -17.38 0.91 -18.66
CA LEU A 236 -18.71 0.28 -18.77
C LEU A 236 -19.16 -0.40 -17.48
N TRP A 237 -18.22 -1.05 -16.78
CA TRP A 237 -18.47 -1.81 -15.56
C TRP A 237 -17.89 -1.17 -14.29
N GLY A 238 -17.29 0.03 -14.41
CA GLY A 238 -16.66 0.71 -13.29
C GLY A 238 -17.62 1.57 -12.47
N GLN A 239 -17.03 2.36 -11.57
CA GLN A 239 -17.79 3.21 -10.64
C GLN A 239 -18.49 4.37 -11.37
N SER A 240 -19.55 4.86 -10.75
CA SER A 240 -20.21 6.11 -11.12
C SER A 240 -19.82 7.20 -10.12
N LEU A 241 -19.15 8.24 -10.61
CA LEU A 241 -18.72 9.39 -9.85
C LEU A 241 -19.79 10.48 -9.96
N TYR A 242 -20.23 10.99 -8.82
CA TYR A 242 -21.30 11.94 -8.68
C TYR A 242 -20.76 13.31 -8.31
N TYR A 243 -21.10 14.32 -9.12
CA TYR A 243 -20.73 15.71 -8.94
C TYR A 243 -22.01 16.52 -8.76
N ALA A 244 -22.26 17.07 -7.57
CA ALA A 244 -23.51 17.77 -7.28
C ALA A 244 -23.30 19.22 -6.83
N HIS A 245 -24.42 19.93 -6.67
CA HIS A 245 -24.51 21.32 -6.25
C HIS A 245 -23.85 22.31 -7.22
N LEU A 246 -23.67 21.92 -8.48
CA LEU A 246 -22.99 22.74 -9.47
C LEU A 246 -23.72 24.08 -9.72
N ASP A 247 -22.96 25.10 -10.07
CA ASP A 247 -23.48 26.39 -10.52
C ASP A 247 -23.87 26.32 -12.01
N SER A 248 -23.05 25.65 -12.82
CA SER A 248 -23.30 25.38 -14.23
C SER A 248 -22.77 24.00 -14.63
N ILE A 249 -23.37 23.42 -15.67
CA ILE A 249 -22.96 22.16 -16.27
C ILE A 249 -22.39 22.50 -17.64
N ILE A 250 -21.18 22.01 -17.93
CA ILE A 250 -20.46 22.28 -19.18
C ILE A 250 -20.55 21.09 -20.14
N VAL A 251 -20.58 19.87 -19.60
CA VAL A 251 -20.62 18.64 -20.41
C VAL A 251 -22.05 18.16 -20.68
N SER A 252 -22.20 17.37 -21.74
CA SER A 252 -23.47 16.74 -22.12
C SER A 252 -23.44 15.23 -21.90
N LYS A 253 -24.61 14.62 -21.68
CA LYS A 253 -24.75 13.15 -21.61
C LYS A 253 -24.16 12.50 -22.87
N GLY A 254 -23.43 11.40 -22.67
CA GLY A 254 -22.76 10.65 -23.74
C GLY A 254 -21.36 11.16 -24.09
N ALA A 255 -20.98 12.36 -23.63
CA ALA A 255 -19.63 12.89 -23.87
C ALA A 255 -18.57 11.99 -23.23
N ARG A 256 -17.49 11.74 -23.96
CA ARG A 256 -16.26 11.16 -23.40
C ARG A 256 -15.42 12.27 -22.81
N VAL A 257 -14.84 11.99 -21.65
CA VAL A 257 -13.99 12.95 -20.93
C VAL A 257 -12.70 12.26 -20.49
N LYS A 258 -11.64 13.05 -20.45
CA LYS A 258 -10.35 12.70 -19.88
C LYS A 258 -10.21 13.26 -18.49
N LYS A 259 -9.44 12.57 -17.66
CA LYS A 259 -9.04 13.07 -16.34
C LYS A 259 -8.51 14.50 -16.47
N GLY A 260 -9.09 15.42 -15.71
CA GLY A 260 -8.76 16.86 -15.76
C GLY A 260 -9.74 17.72 -16.56
N ASP A 261 -10.58 17.15 -17.42
CA ASP A 261 -11.57 17.90 -18.19
C ASP A 261 -12.59 18.57 -17.27
N THR A 262 -12.96 19.82 -17.56
CA THR A 262 -13.97 20.54 -16.76
C THR A 262 -15.36 20.01 -17.08
N LEU A 263 -16.05 19.51 -16.05
CA LEU A 263 -17.41 18.97 -16.15
C LEU A 263 -18.48 20.03 -15.91
N GLY A 264 -18.16 21.00 -15.05
CA GLY A 264 -19.05 22.06 -14.61
C GLY A 264 -18.34 22.96 -13.62
N LEU A 265 -19.08 23.90 -13.05
CA LEU A 265 -18.54 24.86 -12.10
C LEU A 265 -19.14 24.65 -10.71
N VAL A 266 -18.33 24.77 -9.67
CA VAL A 266 -18.75 24.66 -8.27
C VAL A 266 -19.81 25.72 -7.94
N GLY A 267 -20.86 25.32 -7.24
CA GLY A 267 -21.96 26.19 -6.82
C GLY A 267 -22.53 25.76 -5.48
N ASN A 268 -23.84 25.96 -5.32
CA ASN A 268 -24.60 25.49 -4.17
C ASN A 268 -26.06 25.18 -4.56
N THR A 269 -26.32 24.69 -5.78
CA THR A 269 -27.70 24.40 -6.21
C THR A 269 -28.29 23.18 -5.48
N GLY A 270 -29.61 22.99 -5.56
CA GLY A 270 -30.29 21.90 -4.84
C GLY A 270 -30.48 22.22 -3.36
N ASN A 271 -30.34 21.22 -2.50
CA ASN A 271 -30.49 21.40 -1.05
C ASN A 271 -29.32 22.17 -0.40
N ALA A 272 -28.22 22.41 -1.13
CA ALA A 272 -27.08 23.19 -0.67
C ALA A 272 -27.29 24.72 -0.73
N ARG A 273 -28.44 25.22 -1.21
CA ARG A 273 -28.68 26.64 -1.52
C ARG A 273 -28.38 27.62 -0.38
N THR A 274 -28.55 27.19 0.86
CA THR A 274 -28.31 27.99 2.08
C THR A 274 -26.92 27.80 2.69
N THR A 275 -26.04 27.05 2.02
CA THR A 275 -24.68 26.74 2.48
C THR A 275 -23.63 27.45 1.63
N ARG A 276 -22.38 27.46 2.12
CA ARG A 276 -21.22 27.94 1.36
C ARG A 276 -21.02 27.06 0.10
N PRO A 277 -20.62 27.65 -1.04
CA PRO A 277 -20.37 26.87 -2.25
C PRO A 277 -19.37 25.74 -2.05
N HIS A 278 -19.73 24.57 -2.56
CA HIS A 278 -18.93 23.34 -2.48
C HIS A 278 -19.33 22.37 -3.59
N LEU A 279 -18.42 21.47 -3.92
CA LEU A 279 -18.72 20.28 -4.70
C LEU A 279 -19.06 19.15 -3.72
N HIS A 280 -20.25 18.58 -3.81
CA HIS A 280 -20.49 17.26 -3.24
C HIS A 280 -19.98 16.22 -4.24
N PHE A 281 -19.01 15.42 -3.81
CA PHE A 281 -18.37 14.37 -4.60
C PHE A 281 -18.66 12.99 -3.98
N GLY A 282 -19.32 12.12 -4.73
CA GLY A 282 -19.65 10.76 -4.31
C GLY A 282 -19.14 9.72 -5.30
N ILE A 283 -18.91 8.49 -4.82
CA ILE A 283 -18.55 7.35 -5.66
C ILE A 283 -19.54 6.21 -5.40
N TYR A 284 -20.12 5.69 -6.47
CA TYR A 284 -21.15 4.67 -6.42
C TYR A 284 -20.72 3.43 -7.21
N THR A 285 -20.90 2.27 -6.59
CA THR A 285 -20.72 0.96 -7.20
C THR A 285 -22.08 0.29 -7.41
N ARG A 286 -22.08 -0.92 -7.96
CA ARG A 286 -23.29 -1.76 -8.02
C ARG A 286 -23.86 -2.11 -6.65
N LEU A 287 -23.02 -2.08 -5.61
CA LEU A 287 -23.39 -2.41 -4.23
C LEU A 287 -23.79 -1.18 -3.41
N GLY A 288 -23.83 0.01 -4.02
CA GLY A 288 -24.14 1.27 -3.35
C GLY A 288 -22.95 2.23 -3.28
N ALA A 289 -23.14 3.30 -2.50
CA ALA A 289 -22.13 4.33 -2.27
C ALA A 289 -20.92 3.76 -1.52
N ILE A 290 -19.73 4.26 -1.82
CA ILE A 290 -18.48 3.95 -1.11
C ILE A 290 -17.76 5.24 -0.72
N ASN A 291 -16.94 5.17 0.33
CA ASN A 291 -16.13 6.29 0.80
C ASN A 291 -15.23 6.81 -0.34
N PRO A 292 -15.42 8.06 -0.81
CA PRO A 292 -14.61 8.59 -1.89
C PRO A 292 -13.26 9.13 -1.44
N LEU A 293 -13.04 9.31 -0.13
CA LEU A 293 -11.82 9.92 0.41
C LEU A 293 -10.55 9.19 -0.03
N PRO A 294 -10.43 7.85 0.07
CA PRO A 294 -9.20 7.13 -0.31
C PRO A 294 -8.86 7.24 -1.81
N PHE A 295 -9.84 7.59 -2.65
CA PHE A 295 -9.63 7.74 -4.09
C PHE A 295 -8.98 9.07 -4.47
N VAL A 296 -9.10 10.10 -3.63
CA VAL A 296 -8.69 11.48 -3.96
C VAL A 296 -7.76 12.11 -2.94
N GLU A 297 -7.67 11.54 -1.74
CA GLU A 297 -6.78 12.03 -0.69
C GLU A 297 -5.32 11.77 -1.04
N LYS A 298 -4.50 12.81 -0.94
CA LYS A 298 -3.05 12.70 -1.10
C LYS A 298 -2.38 12.60 0.27
N GLN A 299 -1.61 11.54 0.49
CA GLN A 299 -0.73 11.46 1.67
C GLN A 299 0.69 11.91 1.31
N ASP A 300 1.38 12.48 2.29
CA ASP A 300 2.80 12.82 2.15
C ASP A 300 3.65 11.56 2.20
N VAL A 301 4.73 11.55 1.42
CA VAL A 301 5.71 10.47 1.45
C VAL A 301 6.48 10.58 2.77
N PRO A 302 6.53 9.53 3.60
CA PRO A 302 7.18 9.61 4.89
C PRO A 302 8.69 9.78 4.70
N VAL A 303 9.27 10.72 5.45
CA VAL A 303 10.70 11.02 5.41
C VAL A 303 11.37 10.43 6.65
N SER A 304 12.48 9.71 6.47
CA SER A 304 13.35 9.30 7.57
C SER A 304 14.76 9.85 7.35
N LYS A 305 15.32 10.43 8.42
CA LYS A 305 16.75 10.74 8.54
C LYS A 305 17.45 9.77 9.52
N HIS A 306 16.72 8.77 10.00
CA HIS A 306 17.20 7.87 11.05
C HIS A 306 18.02 6.74 10.43
N LYS A 307 19.08 6.35 11.13
CA LYS A 307 19.87 5.16 10.84
C LYS A 307 19.79 4.20 12.02
N VAL A 308 19.88 2.92 11.76
CA VAL A 308 20.20 1.94 12.81
C VAL A 308 21.66 2.16 13.18
N SER A 309 21.94 2.42 14.46
CA SER A 309 23.27 2.83 14.94
C SER A 309 23.98 1.75 15.76
N PHE A 310 23.34 0.60 15.92
CA PHE A 310 23.78 -0.56 16.69
C PHE A 310 22.86 -1.74 16.35
N ASP A 311 23.41 -2.94 16.38
CA ASP A 311 22.74 -4.21 16.09
C ASP A 311 22.17 -4.90 17.34
N LYS A 312 22.66 -4.51 18.52
CA LYS A 312 22.20 -4.98 19.84
C LYS A 312 22.09 -3.83 20.84
N ALA A 313 21.18 -3.98 21.80
CA ALA A 313 21.05 -3.09 22.95
C ALA A 313 20.57 -3.85 24.19
N LEU A 314 20.73 -3.21 25.34
CA LEU A 314 20.20 -3.67 26.61
C LEU A 314 19.00 -2.82 27.02
N THR A 315 18.00 -3.45 27.60
CA THR A 315 16.92 -2.73 28.28
C THR A 315 17.46 -2.02 29.54
N LYS A 316 16.99 -0.81 29.80
CA LYS A 316 17.59 0.07 30.83
C LYS A 316 16.75 0.17 32.10
N LEU A 317 15.44 0.12 31.99
CA LEU A 317 14.53 0.42 33.11
C LEU A 317 14.06 -0.86 33.81
N LYS A 318 13.33 -0.70 34.92
CA LYS A 318 12.64 -1.82 35.59
C LYS A 318 11.43 -2.33 34.80
N SER A 319 10.86 -1.47 33.95
CA SER A 319 9.74 -1.77 33.07
C SER A 319 10.08 -1.26 31.67
N ASN A 320 10.17 -2.17 30.71
CA ASN A 320 10.52 -1.92 29.32
C ASN A 320 9.48 -2.59 28.42
N GLN A 321 8.40 -1.84 28.15
CA GLN A 321 7.25 -2.33 27.42
C GLN A 321 7.59 -2.60 25.95
N LEU A 322 7.41 -3.86 25.53
CA LEU A 322 7.47 -4.29 24.15
C LEU A 322 6.04 -4.25 23.58
N ARG A 323 5.85 -3.63 22.41
CA ARG A 323 4.51 -3.39 21.83
C ARG A 323 4.36 -3.96 20.43
N THR A 324 3.12 -4.20 20.02
CA THR A 324 2.79 -4.65 18.65
C THR A 324 3.03 -3.57 17.58
N GLY A 325 3.25 -2.31 17.96
CA GLY A 325 3.50 -1.21 17.03
C GLY A 325 4.22 -0.02 17.66
N PRO A 326 4.68 0.95 16.85
CA PRO A 326 5.60 2.02 17.22
C PRO A 326 4.92 3.23 17.87
N ASP A 327 4.01 3.00 18.81
CA ASP A 327 3.28 4.03 19.56
C ASP A 327 2.71 3.43 20.85
N ILE A 328 2.51 4.24 21.88
CA ILE A 328 1.94 3.79 23.16
C ILE A 328 0.51 3.26 23.04
N ARG A 329 -0.22 3.61 21.96
CA ARG A 329 -1.57 3.13 21.66
C ARG A 329 -1.62 1.67 21.20
N TYR A 330 -0.50 1.13 20.73
CA TYR A 330 -0.43 -0.29 20.34
C TYR A 330 -0.37 -1.19 21.58
N MET A 331 -0.93 -2.38 21.45
CA MET A 331 -1.00 -3.38 22.50
C MET A 331 0.40 -3.68 23.06
N GLU A 332 0.52 -3.76 24.39
CA GLU A 332 1.71 -4.27 25.05
C GLU A 332 1.74 -5.80 24.88
N LEU A 333 2.80 -6.30 24.25
CA LEU A 333 3.06 -7.73 24.11
C LEU A 333 3.55 -8.32 25.42
N THR A 334 4.53 -7.66 26.03
CA THR A 334 5.15 -8.08 27.28
C THR A 334 6.00 -6.94 27.85
N ASN A 335 6.47 -7.14 29.07
CA ASN A 335 7.40 -6.26 29.75
C ASN A 335 8.76 -6.95 29.90
N LEU A 336 9.82 -6.37 29.34
CA LEU A 336 11.15 -6.96 29.39
C LEU A 336 11.89 -6.57 30.68
N PRO A 337 12.60 -7.51 31.34
CA PRO A 337 13.36 -7.22 32.53
C PRO A 337 14.52 -6.27 32.21
N ARG A 338 15.10 -5.65 33.24
CA ARG A 338 16.27 -4.76 33.11
C ARG A 338 17.49 -5.57 32.62
N HIS A 339 18.30 -4.97 31.76
CA HIS A 339 19.51 -5.55 31.15
C HIS A 339 19.24 -6.80 30.28
N GLN A 340 18.01 -6.97 29.80
CA GLN A 340 17.70 -7.94 28.77
C GLN A 340 18.34 -7.50 27.44
N GLU A 341 19.11 -8.39 26.81
CA GLU A 341 19.63 -8.16 25.47
C GLU A 341 18.50 -8.27 24.44
N VAL A 342 18.49 -7.33 23.50
CA VAL A 342 17.60 -7.31 22.35
C VAL A 342 18.41 -7.07 21.07
N ALA A 343 18.07 -7.78 20.01
CA ALA A 343 18.58 -7.51 18.67
C ALA A 343 17.79 -6.37 18.04
N VAL A 344 18.46 -5.38 17.47
CA VAL A 344 17.81 -4.27 16.76
C VAL A 344 17.68 -4.62 15.29
N LEU A 345 16.44 -4.71 14.82
CA LEU A 345 16.11 -5.02 13.43
C LEU A 345 15.84 -3.76 12.61
N GLY A 346 15.31 -2.71 13.23
CA GLY A 346 15.01 -1.47 12.53
C GLY A 346 14.69 -0.31 13.46
N LYS A 347 14.62 0.89 12.89
CA LYS A 347 14.33 2.13 13.62
C LYS A 347 13.32 2.99 12.87
N THR A 348 12.32 3.47 13.59
CA THR A 348 11.35 4.47 13.13
C THR A 348 11.15 5.51 14.23
N HIS A 349 11.34 6.79 13.92
CA HIS A 349 11.26 7.87 14.91
C HIS A 349 12.00 7.54 16.23
N GLN A 350 11.26 7.48 17.34
CA GLN A 350 11.75 7.13 18.69
C GLN A 350 11.53 5.67 19.06
N TRP A 351 11.26 4.79 18.10
CA TRP A 351 10.96 3.37 18.33
C TRP A 351 11.93 2.48 17.57
N TYR A 352 12.39 1.43 18.23
CA TYR A 352 13.15 0.36 17.60
C TYR A 352 12.24 -0.84 17.39
N HIS A 353 12.27 -1.41 16.19
CA HIS A 353 11.83 -2.77 15.96
C HIS A 353 12.95 -3.69 16.45
N VAL A 354 12.64 -4.51 17.45
CA VAL A 354 13.61 -5.39 18.11
C VAL A 354 13.12 -6.83 18.12
N ARG A 355 14.07 -7.76 18.23
CA ARG A 355 13.83 -9.17 18.51
C ARG A 355 14.42 -9.54 19.85
N VAL A 356 13.65 -10.23 20.66
CA VAL A 356 14.02 -10.78 21.97
C VAL A 356 14.15 -12.29 21.80
N ALA A 357 15.31 -12.85 22.16
CA ALA A 357 15.66 -14.23 21.85
C ALA A 357 15.46 -14.55 20.34
N ASP A 358 15.20 -15.80 19.99
CA ASP A 358 15.18 -16.22 18.58
C ASP A 358 13.87 -15.96 17.84
N SER A 359 12.80 -15.48 18.50
CA SER A 359 11.49 -15.34 17.81
C SER A 359 10.55 -14.20 18.23
N LEU A 360 10.66 -13.63 19.43
CA LEU A 360 9.70 -12.60 19.87
C LEU A 360 10.10 -11.22 19.33
N GLU A 361 9.34 -10.72 18.36
CA GLU A 361 9.55 -9.38 17.79
C GLU A 361 8.56 -8.36 18.35
N GLY A 362 8.98 -7.09 18.42
CA GLY A 362 8.13 -5.99 18.83
C GLY A 362 8.80 -4.62 18.74
N PHE A 363 8.03 -3.58 19.06
CA PHE A 363 8.51 -2.22 19.12
C PHE A 363 8.78 -1.80 20.55
N ILE A 364 9.94 -1.18 20.78
CA ILE A 364 10.34 -0.63 22.08
C ILE A 364 10.79 0.82 21.91
N ASN A 365 10.37 1.70 22.83
CA ASN A 365 10.75 3.10 22.78
C ASN A 365 12.25 3.26 23.05
N GLN A 366 12.92 4.13 22.30
CA GLN A 366 14.36 4.40 22.39
C GLN A 366 14.80 4.79 23.80
N SER A 367 13.96 5.49 24.57
CA SER A 367 14.27 5.88 25.95
C SER A 367 14.44 4.69 26.91
N LEU A 368 13.97 3.50 26.53
CA LEU A 368 14.03 2.27 27.32
C LEU A 368 15.27 1.43 27.01
N LEU A 369 16.07 1.81 26.01
CA LEU A 369 17.26 1.10 25.59
C LEU A 369 18.55 1.86 25.94
N GLN A 370 19.60 1.11 26.21
CA GLN A 370 20.98 1.58 26.28
C GLN A 370 21.86 0.70 25.40
N LYS A 371 22.92 1.30 24.84
CA LYS A 371 23.92 0.56 24.08
C LYS A 371 24.72 -0.35 24.99
#